data_AF-A0A8T6FX69-F1
#
_entry.id   AF-A0A8T6FX69-F1
#
_cell.length_a   1.000
_cell.length_b   1.000
_cell.length_c   1.000
_cell.angle_alpha   90.00
_cell.angle_beta   90.00
_cell.angle_gamma   90.00
#
_symmetry.space_group_name_H-M   'P 1'
#
loop_
_entity.id
_entity.type
_entity.pdbx_description
1 polymer ?
#
loop_
_entity_poly.entity_id
_entity_poly.type
_entity_poly.pdbx_seq_one_letter_code
_entity_poly.pdbx_strand_id
1 'polypeptide(L)' 'MTNLWECVERVQCPVMIVRGSETDMLTPEAIQRLHRRIPGSRVSLIEEAGHAVPTDQPAALSQHIREFLQSLSRTPAA' A
#
# COMPACT_ATOMS: atom_id res chain seq x y z
N MET A 1 -19.07 -11.48 -14.69
CA MET A 1 -17.69 -11.36 -14.16
C MET A 1 -17.68 -10.24 -13.15
N THR A 2 -17.14 -10.46 -11.95
CA THR A 2 -17.09 -9.44 -10.90
C THR A 2 -16.01 -8.41 -11.22
N ASN A 3 -16.35 -7.13 -11.14
CA ASN A 3 -15.40 -6.05 -11.30
C ASN A 3 -14.58 -5.88 -10.01
N LEU A 4 -13.28 -6.17 -10.06
CA LEU A 4 -12.41 -6.10 -8.88
C LEU A 4 -12.35 -4.70 -8.25
N TRP A 5 -12.62 -3.64 -9.03
CA TRP A 5 -12.66 -2.27 -8.51
C TRP A 5 -13.79 -2.03 -7.51
N GLU A 6 -14.93 -2.72 -7.66
CA GLU A 6 -16.04 -2.64 -6.72
C GLU A 6 -15.71 -3.35 -5.41
N CYS A 7 -14.92 -4.43 -5.46
CA CYS A 7 -14.47 -5.13 -4.25
C CYS A 7 -13.54 -4.27 -3.39
N VAL A 8 -12.69 -3.46 -4.03
CA VAL A 8 -11.75 -2.56 -3.33
C VAL A 8 -12.48 -1.54 -2.45
N GLU A 9 -13.61 -1.02 -2.92
CA GLU A 9 -14.42 -0.02 -2.19
C GLU A 9 -15.08 -0.61 -0.94
N ARG A 10 -15.12 -1.94 -0.80
CA ARG A 10 -15.65 -2.64 0.38
C ARG A 10 -14.61 -2.88 1.47
N VAL A 11 -13.35 -2.54 1.24
CA VAL A 11 -12.28 -2.69 2.26
C VAL A 11 -12.48 -1.66 3.37
N GLN A 12 -12.61 -2.12 4.61
CA GLN A 12 -12.88 -1.27 5.79
C GLN A 12 -11.72 -1.22 6.80
N CYS A 13 -10.71 -2.07 6.64
CA CYS A 13 -9.54 -2.08 7.51
C CYS A 13 -8.48 -1.06 7.03
N PRO A 14 -7.55 -0.64 7.90
CA PRO A 14 -6.40 0.15 7.47
C PRO A 14 -5.60 -0.58 6.39
N VAL A 15 -5.21 0.13 5.34
CA VAL A 15 -4.47 -0.43 4.20
C VAL A 15 -3.18 0.35 3.95
N MET A 16 -2.09 -0.37 3.73
CA MET A 16 -0.87 0.18 3.14
C MET A 16 -0.70 -0.39 1.73
N ILE A 17 -0.67 0.48 0.72
CA ILE A 17 -0.39 0.13 -0.68
C ILE A 17 1.10 0.31 -0.91
N VAL A 18 1.79 -0.76 -1.32
CA VAL A 18 3.24 -0.75 -1.56
C VAL A 18 3.53 -0.76 -3.05
N ARG A 19 4.44 0.11 -3.50
CA ARG A 19 4.94 0.16 -4.88
C ARG A 19 6.45 0.37 -4.86
N GLY A 20 7.19 -0.40 -5.65
CA GLY A 20 8.59 -0.08 -5.96
C GLY A 20 8.70 1.07 -6.97
N SER A 21 9.68 1.96 -6.83
CA SER A 21 9.78 3.14 -7.70
C SER A 21 10.07 2.80 -9.16
N GLU A 22 10.69 1.65 -9.41
CA GLU A 22 11.12 1.16 -10.73
C GLU A 22 10.15 0.14 -11.35
N THR A 23 8.96 -0.08 -10.75
CA THR A 23 7.98 -1.02 -11.32
C THR A 23 7.16 -0.40 -12.46
N ASP A 24 7.14 -1.12 -13.59
CA ASP A 24 6.25 -0.85 -14.73
C ASP A 24 4.93 -1.63 -14.67
N MET A 25 4.84 -2.64 -13.79
CA MET A 25 3.64 -3.48 -13.68
C MET A 25 2.46 -2.76 -13.02
N LEU A 26 2.77 -1.82 -12.11
CA LEU A 26 1.77 -1.03 -11.39
C LEU A 26 2.04 0.45 -11.64
N THR A 27 1.24 1.04 -12.52
CA THR A 27 1.42 2.44 -12.90
C THR A 27 1.07 3.39 -11.73
N PRO A 28 1.66 4.59 -11.69
CA PRO A 28 1.28 5.62 -10.71
C PRO A 28 -0.23 5.91 -10.70
N GLU A 29 -0.88 5.93 -11.87
CA GLU A 29 -2.32 6.17 -11.98
C GLU A 29 -3.12 5.03 -11.34
N ALA A 30 -2.69 3.78 -11.49
CA ALA A 30 -3.34 2.64 -10.87
C ALA A 30 -3.26 2.72 -9.33
N ILE A 31 -2.10 3.12 -8.79
CA ILE A 31 -1.93 3.33 -7.35
C ILE A 31 -2.78 4.49 -6.84
N GLN A 32 -2.79 5.63 -7.53
CA GLN A 32 -3.65 6.77 -7.18
C GLN A 32 -5.14 6.38 -7.26
N ARG A 33 -5.50 5.53 -8.21
CA ARG A 33 -6.86 5.01 -8.38
C ARG A 33 -7.27 4.07 -7.24
N LEU A 34 -6.35 3.21 -6.76
CA LEU A 34 -6.55 2.37 -5.58
C LEU A 34 -6.66 3.23 -4.31
N HIS A 35 -5.73 4.16 -4.10
CA HIS A 35 -5.69 5.02 -2.92
C HIS A 35 -6.97 5.85 -2.76
N ARG A 36 -7.52 6.38 -3.86
CA ARG A 36 -8.80 7.10 -3.84
C ARG A 36 -10.01 6.22 -3.50
N ARG A 37 -9.96 4.92 -3.82
CA ARG A 37 -11.05 3.96 -3.57
C ARG A 37 -10.97 3.26 -2.22
N ILE A 38 -9.83 3.32 -1.54
CA ILE A 38 -9.65 2.81 -0.18
C ILE A 38 -9.40 4.02 0.72
N PRO A 39 -10.46 4.67 1.25
CA PRO A 39 -10.33 5.80 2.16
C PRO A 39 -9.43 5.44 3.36
N GLY A 40 -8.51 6.34 3.72
CA GLY A 40 -7.58 6.12 4.83
C GLY A 40 -6.41 5.18 4.51
N SER A 41 -6.29 4.68 3.27
CA SER A 41 -5.09 3.95 2.86
C SER A 41 -3.85 4.84 2.86
N ARG A 42 -2.67 4.26 3.12
CA ARG A 42 -1.36 4.92 2.96
C ARG A 42 -0.65 4.34 1.75
N VAL A 43 -0.03 5.19 0.92
CA VAL A 43 0.85 4.74 -0.15
C VAL A 43 2.30 4.78 0.33
N SER A 44 3.01 3.66 0.17
CA SER A 44 4.43 3.51 0.45
C SER A 44 5.17 3.24 -0.86
N LEU A 45 5.90 4.24 -1.33
CA LEU A 45 6.84 4.10 -2.43
C LEU A 45 8.18 3.64 -1.87
N ILE A 46 8.72 2.53 -2.38
CA ILE A 46 10.02 1.99 -1.98
C ILE A 46 11.01 2.27 -3.11
N GLU A 47 12.02 3.08 -2.82
CA GLU A 47 13.06 3.42 -3.79
C GLU A 47 13.95 2.23 -4.12
N GLU A 48 14.51 2.20 -5.34
CA GLU A 48 15.42 1.14 -5.83
C GLU A 48 14.77 -0.26 -5.81
N ALA A 49 13.46 -0.33 -6.03
CA ALA A 49 12.71 -1.59 -6.10
C ALA A 49 11.83 -1.66 -7.34
N GLY A 50 11.80 -2.82 -7.97
CA GLY A 50 10.90 -3.16 -9.06
C GLY A 50 9.56 -3.69 -8.54
N HIS A 51 8.98 -4.66 -9.24
CA HIS A 51 7.71 -5.28 -8.81
C HIS A 51 7.89 -6.15 -7.56
N ALA A 52 9.02 -6.84 -7.45
CA ALA A 52 9.32 -7.77 -6.38
C ALA A 52 9.96 -7.07 -5.16
N VAL A 53 9.28 -6.04 -4.64
CA VAL A 53 9.74 -5.22 -3.50
C VAL A 53 10.28 -6.03 -2.31
N PRO A 54 9.66 -7.16 -1.89
CA PRO A 54 10.19 -7.95 -0.77
C PRO A 54 11.57 -8.56 -1.02
N THR A 55 11.92 -8.81 -2.28
CA THR A 55 13.22 -9.35 -2.68
C THR A 55 14.23 -8.22 -2.92
N ASP A 56 13.81 -7.15 -3.59
CA ASP A 56 14.68 -6.05 -3.98
C ASP A 56 15.10 -5.22 -2.77
N GLN A 57 14.14 -4.82 -1.93
CA GLN A 57 14.35 -3.90 -0.80
C GLN A 57 13.70 -4.43 0.50
N PRO A 58 14.15 -5.60 1.02
CA PRO A 58 13.54 -6.25 2.18
C PRO A 58 13.59 -5.39 3.46
N ALA A 59 14.70 -4.67 3.68
CA ALA A 59 14.89 -3.83 4.85
C ALA A 59 13.97 -2.60 4.83
N ALA A 60 13.91 -1.88 3.70
CA ALA A 60 13.04 -0.72 3.53
C ALA A 60 11.56 -1.13 3.65
N LEU A 61 11.16 -2.23 3.00
CA LEU A 61 9.80 -2.74 3.12
C LEU A 61 9.45 -3.07 4.58
N SER A 62 10.35 -3.76 5.30
CA SER A 62 10.14 -4.12 6.71
C SER A 62 9.99 -2.89 7.61
N GLN A 63 10.75 -1.82 7.34
CA GLN A 63 10.61 -0.56 8.05
C GLN A 63 9.23 0.07 7.82
N HIS A 64 8.80 0.19 6.56
CA HIS A 64 7.48 0.75 6.23
C HIS A 64 6.33 -0.05 6.86
N ILE A 65 6.42 -1.39 6.86
CA ILE A 65 5.45 -2.25 7.54
C ILE A 65 5.41 -1.95 9.03
N ARG A 66 6.57 -1.84 9.69
CA ARG A 66 6.65 -1.55 11.13
C ARG A 66 6.04 -0.20 11.47
N GLU A 67 6.39 0.84 10.72
CA GLU A 67 5.84 2.19 10.90
C GLU A 67 4.32 2.21 10.69
N PHE A 68 3.83 1.50 9.67
CA PHE A 68 2.40 1.38 9.43
C PHE A 68 1.71 0.74 10.63
N LEU A 69 2.18 -0.41 11.11
CA LEU A 69 1.60 -1.08 12.28
C LEU A 69 1.66 -0.22 13.55
N GLN A 70 2.75 0.50 13.78
CA GLN A 70 2.87 1.44 14.91
C GLN A 70 1.92 2.64 14.80
N SER A 71 1.59 3.08 13.59
CA SER A 71 0.60 4.15 13.39
C SER A 71 -0.82 3.70 13.76
N LEU A 72 -1.14 2.40 13.62
CA LEU A 72 -2.45 1.84 13.96
C LEU A 72 -2.64 1.65 15.47
N SER A 73 -1.56 1.30 16.19
CA SER A 73 -1.60 1.10 17.65
C SER A 73 -1.72 2.40 18.45
N ARG A 74 -1.60 3.57 17.80
CA ARG A 74 -1.81 4.89 18.41
C ARG A 74 -3.26 5.37 18.41
N THR A 75 -4.22 4.51 18.06
CA THR A 75 -5.63 4.83 18.23
C THR A 75 -5.92 5.02 19.73
N PRO A 76 -6.42 6.19 20.19
CA PRO A 76 -6.86 6.34 21.58
C PRO A 76 -7.92 5.28 21.86
N ALA A 77 -7.79 4.58 23.00
CA ALA A 77 -8.88 3.76 23.51
C ALA A 77 -10.14 4.64 23.56
N ALA A 78 -11.16 4.25 22.82
CA ALA A 78 -12.51 4.77 23.02
C ALA A 78 -13.05 4.32 24.39
#